data_AF-A0A534PC37-F1
#
_entry.id   AF-A0A534PC37-F1
#
_cell.length_a   1.000
_cell.length_b   1.000
_cell.length_c   1.000
_cell.angle_alpha   90.00
_cell.angle_beta   90.00
_cell.angle_gamma   90.00
#
_symmetry.space_group_name_H-M   'P 1'
#
loop_
_entity.id
_entity.type
_entity.pdbx_description
1 polymer ?
#
loop_
_entity_poly.entity_id
_entity_poly.type
_entity_poly.pdbx_seq_one_letter_code
_entity_poly.pdbx_strand_id
1 'polypeptide(L)' 'AITWESLARVGNVSSASVLFVLEETMRRRRPRPGSLGLLVGMGPGFCAELVLLAW' A
#
# COMPACT_ATOMS: atom_id res chain seq x y z
N ALA A 1 2.88 1.21 -12.53
CA ALA A 1 1.95 1.37 -11.40
C ALA A 1 2.57 0.72 -10.17
N ILE A 2 2.90 1.51 -9.14
CA ILE A 2 3.80 1.11 -8.03
C ILE A 2 3.37 -0.21 -7.35
N THR A 3 2.07 -0.39 -7.10
CA THR A 3 1.54 -1.63 -6.50
C THR A 3 1.86 -2.87 -7.32
N TRP A 4 1.58 -2.84 -8.63
CA TRP A 4 1.84 -3.96 -9.54
C TRP A 4 3.33 -4.27 -9.68
N GLU A 5 4.17 -3.23 -9.73
CA GLU A 5 5.62 -3.38 -9.80
C GLU A 5 6.19 -3.97 -8.50
N SER A 6 5.70 -3.54 -7.34
CA SER A 6 6.10 -4.08 -6.04
C SER A 6 5.73 -5.56 -5.93
N LEU A 7 4.50 -5.92 -6.30
CA LEU A 7 4.04 -7.31 -6.32
C LEU A 7 4.81 -8.18 -7.31
N ALA A 8 5.13 -7.67 -8.51
CA ALA A 8 5.92 -8.42 -9.49
C ALA A 8 7.36 -8.69 -9.01
N ARG A 9 7.93 -7.79 -8.20
CA ARG A 9 9.29 -7.88 -7.70
C ARG A 9 9.42 -8.70 -6.40
N VAL A 10 8.48 -8.51 -5.46
CA VAL A 10 8.55 -9.09 -4.10
C VAL A 10 7.62 -10.29 -3.92
N GLY A 11 6.53 -10.35 -4.70
CA GLY A 11 5.46 -11.32 -4.53
C GLY A 11 4.46 -10.91 -3.44
N ASN A 12 3.45 -11.77 -3.25
CA ASN A 12 2.49 -11.63 -2.15
C ASN A 12 3.08 -12.21 -0.87
N VAL A 13 3.44 -11.33 0.07
CA VAL A 13 4.01 -11.67 1.39
C VAL A 13 2.96 -11.57 2.48
N SER A 14 1.72 -11.96 2.17
CA SER A 14 0.56 -11.88 3.06
C SER A 14 0.27 -10.42 3.47
N SER A 15 -0.18 -10.19 4.70
CA SER A 15 -0.54 -8.88 5.25
C SER A 15 0.59 -7.85 5.14
N ALA A 16 1.86 -8.26 5.14
CA ALA A 16 2.99 -7.34 5.00
C ALA A 16 3.02 -6.64 3.62
N SER A 17 2.36 -7.19 2.59
CA SER A 17 2.42 -6.68 1.21
C SER A 17 2.01 -5.21 1.09
N VAL A 18 1.03 -4.77 1.88
CA VAL A 18 0.59 -3.36 1.87
C VAL A 18 1.67 -2.40 2.39
N LEU A 19 2.52 -2.86 3.31
CA LEU A 19 3.63 -2.06 3.85
C LEU A 19 4.78 -1.93 2.84
N PHE A 20 5.08 -2.99 2.07
CA PHE A 20 6.04 -2.92 0.97
C PHE A 20 5.59 -1.93 -0.12
N VAL A 21 4.30 -1.93 -0.46
CA VAL A 21 3.73 -0.96 -1.41
C VAL A 21 3.77 0.46 -0.84
N LEU A 22 3.49 0.63 0.44
CA LEU A 22 3.53 1.92 1.14
C LEU A 22 4.96 2.50 1.14
N GLU A 23 5.96 1.70 1.52
CA GLU A 23 7.37 2.09 1.52
C GLU A 23 7.83 2.52 0.13
N GLU A 24 7.54 1.72 -0.90
CA GLU A 24 7.88 2.04 -2.28
C GLU A 24 7.18 3.31 -2.77
N THR A 25 5.94 3.54 -2.35
CA THR A 25 5.19 4.78 -2.62
C THR A 25 5.86 5.99 -1.97
N MET A 26 6.26 5.89 -0.70
CA MET A 26 6.99 6.95 0.00
C MET A 26 8.35 7.25 -0.65
N ARG A 27 9.04 6.24 -1.16
CA ARG A 27 10.37 6.38 -1.76
C ARG A 27 10.34 6.95 -3.17
N ARG A 28 9.42 6.47 -4.02
CA ARG A 28 9.39 6.82 -5.45
C ARG A 28 8.41 7.93 -5.80
N ARG A 29 7.34 8.09 -5.00
CA ARG A 29 6.26 9.04 -5.32
C ARG A 29 5.62 9.58 -4.04
N ARG A 30 6.45 10.15 -3.16
CA ARG A 30 6.01 10.68 -1.87
C ARG A 30 4.85 11.67 -2.04
N PRO A 31 3.69 11.42 -1.42
CA PRO A 31 2.61 12.39 -1.33
C PRO A 31 3.06 13.71 -0.68
N ARG A 32 2.37 14.81 -1.03
CA ARG A 32 2.66 16.13 -0.45
C ARG A 32 2.24 16.18 1.02
N PRO A 33 2.95 16.95 1.88
CA PRO A 33 2.47 17.21 3.23
C PRO A 33 1.03 17.75 3.24
N GLY A 34 0.23 17.29 4.19
CA GLY A 34 -1.20 17.60 4.33
C GLY A 34 -2.11 16.82 3.38
N SER A 35 -1.57 15.96 2.49
CA SER A 35 -2.41 15.15 1.61
C SER A 35 -2.98 13.92 2.33
N LEU A 36 -4.17 13.50 1.90
CA LEU A 36 -4.79 12.26 2.34
C LEU A 36 -4.45 11.12 1.38
N GLY A 37 -4.17 9.95 1.94
CA GLY A 37 -3.98 8.70 1.22
C GLY A 37 -4.87 7.60 1.78
N LEU A 38 -5.27 6.65 0.94
CA LEU A 38 -6.02 5.47 1.37
C LEU A 38 -5.17 4.23 1.13
N LEU A 39 -4.87 3.49 2.20
CA LEU A 39 -4.29 2.16 2.12
C LEU A 39 -5.41 1.13 2.24
N VAL A 40 -5.46 0.19 1.30
CA VAL A 40 -6.50 -0.83 1.25
C VAL A 40 -5.84 -2.21 1.24
N GLY A 41 -6.26 -3.06 2.17
CA GLY A 41 -5.94 -4.48 2.23
C GLY A 41 -7.20 -5.32 2.08
N MET A 42 -7.07 -6.51 1.48
CA MET A 42 -8.16 -7.49 1.38
C MET A 42 -7.69 -8.82 1.97
N GLY A 43 -8.45 -9.34 2.92
CA GLY A 43 -8.22 -10.62 3.58
C GLY A 43 -9.24 -11.69 3.20
N PRO A 44 -9.05 -12.94 3.69
CA PRO A 44 -10.04 -14.00 3.54
C PRO A 44 -11.39 -13.61 4.19
N GLY A 45 -12.49 -14.16 3.66
CA GLY A 45 -13.83 -13.84 4.14
C GLY A 45 -14.43 -12.53 3.58
N PHE A 46 -13.87 -12.01 2.48
CA PHE A 46 -14.26 -10.73 1.87
C PHE A 46 -14.11 -9.52 2.80
N CYS A 47 -13.22 -9.62 3.78
CA CYS A 47 -12.90 -8.52 4.68
C CYS A 47 -11.98 -7.52 3.98
N ALA A 48 -12.44 -6.28 3.83
CA ALA A 48 -11.64 -5.15 3.39
C ALA A 48 -11.22 -4.32 4.59
N GLU A 49 -9.93 -4.04 4.69
CA GLU A 49 -9.36 -3.14 5.69
C GLU A 49 -8.95 -1.84 4.99
N LEU A 50 -9.46 -0.72 5.49
CA LEU A 50 -9.22 0.61 4.94
C LEU A 50 -8.56 1.48 6.00
N VAL A 51 -7.40 2.03 5.68
CA VAL A 51 -6.66 2.95 6.55
C VAL A 51 -6.52 4.29 5.86
N LEU A 52 -7.09 5.33 6.47
CA LEU A 52 -6.87 6.71 6.05
C LEU A 52 -5.53 7.19 6.61
N LEU A 53 -4.66 7.61 5.71
CA LEU A 53 -3.35 8.15 6.02
C LEU A 53 -3.34 9.66 5.76
N ALA A 54 -2.64 10.39 6.60
CA ALA A 54 -2.28 11.79 6.38
C ALA A 54 -0.76 11.87 6.22
N TRP A 55 -0.29 12.61 5.22
CA TRP A 55 1.13 12.79 4.90
C TRP A 55 1.74 14.06 5.47
#